data_AF-A0A401PZ50-F1
#
_entry.id   AF-A0A401PZ50-F1
#
_cell.length_a   1.000
_cell.length_b   1.000
_cell.length_c   1.000
_cell.angle_alpha   90.00
_cell.angle_beta   90.00
_cell.angle_gamma   90.00
#
_symmetry.space_group_name_H-M   'P 1'
#
loop_
_entity.id
_entity.type
_entity.pdbx_description
1 polymer ?
#
loop_
_entity_poly.entity_id
_entity_poly.type
_entity_poly.pdbx_seq_one_letter_code
_entity_poly.pdbx_strand_id
1 'polypeptide(L)'
;GIDEWQDTGFRYDMISCLNLLDRCDRPLSLLKDIRNALEPSKGRLILAMVLPFQPYVENGGKWERPSEYLEVTGETWEEQVASFSNDVFSKVGFAIESFTRLPYLCEGDLHNDHYVLDDVVFILKPV
;
A
#
# COMPACT_ATOMS: atom_id res chain seq x y z
N GLY A 1 -7.76 -10.75 -17.97
CA GLY A 1 -7.94 -9.29 -18.24
C GLY A 1 -7.03 -8.49 -17.33
N ILE A 2 -7.22 -7.18 -17.16
CA ILE A 2 -6.46 -6.43 -16.14
C ILE A 2 -6.77 -6.96 -14.73
N ASP A 3 -7.99 -7.46 -14.49
CA ASP A 3 -8.43 -7.97 -13.18
C ASP A 3 -7.80 -9.31 -12.76
N GLU A 4 -7.00 -9.93 -13.62
CA GLU A 4 -6.36 -11.24 -13.40
C GLU A 4 -4.82 -11.12 -13.54
N TRP A 5 -4.28 -9.91 -13.41
CA TRP A 5 -2.85 -9.61 -13.61
C TRP A 5 -1.91 -10.48 -12.76
N GLN A 6 -2.37 -10.87 -11.58
CA GLN A 6 -1.69 -11.71 -10.60
C GLN A 6 -1.67 -13.21 -10.98
N ASP A 7 -2.62 -13.67 -11.81
CA ASP A 7 -2.81 -15.09 -12.17
C ASP A 7 -2.42 -15.40 -13.62
N THR A 8 -1.62 -14.52 -14.24
CA THR A 8 -1.16 -14.71 -15.62
C THR A 8 -0.09 -15.80 -15.79
N GLY A 9 0.46 -16.32 -14.70
CA GLY A 9 1.60 -17.25 -14.69
C GLY A 9 2.97 -16.58 -14.89
N PHE A 10 3.00 -15.29 -15.20
CA PHE A 10 4.22 -14.49 -15.23
C PHE A 10 4.61 -14.02 -13.83
N ARG A 11 5.92 -13.86 -13.63
CA ARG A 11 6.47 -13.23 -12.43
C ARG A 11 7.16 -11.93 -12.79
N TYR A 12 6.95 -10.92 -11.96
CA TYR A 12 7.47 -9.57 -12.18
C TYR A 12 8.70 -9.31 -11.32
N ASP A 13 9.70 -8.67 -11.92
CA ASP A 13 10.88 -8.19 -11.19
C ASP A 13 10.55 -6.94 -10.36
N MET A 14 9.51 -6.21 -10.74
CA MET A 14 9.07 -5.00 -10.06
C MET A 14 7.55 -4.81 -10.16
N ILE A 15 6.93 -4.42 -9.04
CA ILE A 15 5.55 -3.93 -8.99
C ILE A 15 5.56 -2.60 -8.24
N SER A 16 4.77 -1.63 -8.69
CA SER A 16 4.53 -0.38 -7.97
C SER A 16 3.08 -0.33 -7.50
N CYS A 17 2.88 0.00 -6.23
CA CYS A 17 1.59 0.19 -5.59
C CYS A 17 1.63 1.57 -4.93
N LEU A 18 1.11 2.58 -5.62
CA LEU A 18 1.37 3.98 -5.26
C LEU A 18 0.06 4.63 -4.78
N ASN A 19 -0.03 4.92 -3.48
CA ASN A 19 -1.18 5.57 -2.84
C ASN A 19 -2.51 4.86 -3.14
N LEU A 20 -2.48 3.53 -3.05
CA LEU A 20 -3.60 2.65 -3.39
C LEU A 20 -4.16 1.87 -2.19
N LEU A 21 -3.34 1.51 -1.21
CA LEU A 21 -3.77 0.64 -0.10
C LEU A 21 -4.89 1.23 0.75
N ASP A 22 -4.90 2.55 0.93
CA ASP A 22 -5.93 3.29 1.66
C ASP A 22 -7.22 3.48 0.84
N ARG A 23 -7.19 3.18 -0.47
CA ARG A 23 -8.31 3.33 -1.41
C ARG A 23 -8.80 2.00 -1.99
N CYS A 24 -8.27 0.89 -1.49
CA CYS A 24 -8.62 -0.45 -1.93
C CYS A 24 -9.60 -1.12 -0.96
N ASP A 25 -10.59 -1.84 -1.48
CA ASP A 25 -11.53 -2.62 -0.65
C ASP A 25 -10.88 -3.83 0.03
N ARG A 26 -9.88 -4.43 -0.63
CA ARG A 26 -9.22 -5.66 -0.18
C ARG A 26 -7.70 -5.49 -0.10
N PRO A 27 -7.17 -4.58 0.74
CA PRO A 27 -5.75 -4.23 0.76
C PRO A 27 -4.85 -5.40 1.18
N LEU A 28 -5.32 -6.29 2.05
CA LEU A 28 -4.55 -7.46 2.47
C LEU A 28 -4.41 -8.48 1.33
N SER A 29 -5.50 -8.74 0.61
CA SER A 29 -5.47 -9.59 -0.58
C SER A 29 -4.57 -8.98 -1.66
N LEU A 30 -4.67 -7.68 -1.92
CA LEU A 30 -3.79 -7.00 -2.87
C LEU A 30 -2.30 -7.20 -2.52
N LEU A 31 -1.91 -7.04 -1.26
CA LEU A 31 -0.51 -7.29 -0.84
C LEU A 31 -0.09 -8.74 -1.09
N LYS A 32 -0.96 -9.73 -0.83
CA LYS A 32 -0.68 -11.15 -1.09
C LYS A 32 -0.56 -11.43 -2.58
N ASP A 33 -1.41 -10.85 -3.40
CA ASP A 33 -1.40 -11.00 -4.85
C ASP A 33 -0.11 -10.40 -5.44
N ILE A 34 0.28 -9.21 -4.98
CA ILE A 34 1.58 -8.60 -5.34
C ILE A 34 2.73 -9.52 -4.95
N ARG A 35 2.73 -10.05 -3.72
CA ARG A 35 3.79 -10.98 -3.26
C ARG A 35 3.89 -12.20 -4.16
N ASN A 36 2.76 -12.81 -4.52
CA ASN A 36 2.73 -14.02 -5.34
C ASN A 36 3.13 -13.77 -6.80
N ALA A 37 2.81 -12.58 -7.32
CA ALA A 37 3.15 -12.17 -8.67
C ALA A 37 4.61 -11.70 -8.80
N LEU A 38 5.29 -11.36 -7.70
CA LEU A 38 6.71 -11.01 -7.73
C LEU A 38 7.61 -12.23 -7.91
N GLU A 39 8.73 -12.02 -8.59
CA GLU A 39 9.82 -13.00 -8.65
C GLU A 39 10.44 -13.17 -7.24
N PRO A 40 10.47 -14.38 -6.65
CA PRO A 40 10.86 -14.55 -5.24
C PRO A 40 12.31 -14.18 -4.90
N SER A 41 13.24 -14.27 -5.84
CA SER A 41 14.68 -14.05 -5.57
C SER A 41 15.09 -12.59 -5.72
N LYS A 42 14.49 -11.86 -6.67
CA LYS A 42 14.90 -10.48 -7.02
C LYS A 42 13.76 -9.47 -7.11
N GLY A 43 12.50 -9.91 -7.01
CA GLY A 43 11.33 -9.05 -7.12
C GLY A 43 11.35 -7.92 -6.09
N ARG A 44 10.86 -6.74 -6.50
CA ARG A 44 10.70 -5.57 -5.64
C ARG A 44 9.31 -4.97 -5.73
N LEU A 45 8.74 -4.63 -4.58
CA LEU A 45 7.56 -3.79 -4.48
C LEU A 45 7.98 -2.38 -4.06
N ILE A 46 7.63 -1.39 -4.88
CA ILE A 46 7.63 0.02 -4.47
C ILE A 46 6.23 0.34 -3.96
N LEU A 47 6.10 0.56 -2.66
CA LEU A 47 4.83 0.84 -2.01
C LEU A 47 4.82 2.26 -1.45
N ALA A 48 3.91 3.10 -1.94
CA ALA A 48 3.66 4.44 -1.40
C ALA A 48 2.30 4.48 -0.69
N MET A 49 2.21 5.14 0.45
CA MET A 49 0.94 5.36 1.16
C MET A 49 1.05 6.50 2.18
N VAL A 50 -0.03 7.27 2.29
CA VAL A 50 -0.14 8.34 3.29
C VAL A 50 -0.25 7.75 4.69
N LEU A 51 0.44 8.39 5.64
CA LEU A 51 0.32 8.15 7.08
C LEU A 51 -0.12 9.44 7.82
N PRO A 52 -0.94 9.33 8.89
CA PRO A 52 -1.52 8.11 9.44
C PRO A 52 -2.51 7.44 8.48
N PHE A 53 -2.47 6.10 8.43
CA PHE A 53 -3.23 5.26 7.53
C PHE A 53 -4.73 5.33 7.84
N GLN A 54 -5.50 5.85 6.89
CA GLN A 54 -6.95 6.06 7.03
C GLN A 54 -7.68 5.49 5.82
N PRO A 55 -7.97 4.17 5.80
CA PRO A 55 -8.53 3.54 4.61
C PRO A 55 -10.02 3.87 4.43
N TYR A 56 -10.37 4.31 3.22
CA TYR A 56 -11.72 4.61 2.75
C TYR A 56 -11.85 4.36 1.25
N VAL A 57 -12.92 3.67 0.86
CA VAL A 57 -13.21 3.27 -0.52
C VAL A 57 -14.43 4.03 -1.03
N GLU A 58 -14.36 4.51 -2.27
CA GLU A 58 -15.50 5.13 -2.93
C GLU A 58 -16.32 4.08 -3.70
N ASN A 59 -17.55 3.84 -3.25
CA ASN A 59 -18.51 2.94 -3.88
C ASN A 59 -19.74 3.73 -4.33
N GLY A 60 -19.81 4.05 -5.63
CA GLY A 60 -20.97 4.74 -6.21
C GLY A 60 -21.26 6.11 -5.58
N GLY A 61 -20.21 6.88 -5.28
CA GLY A 61 -20.31 8.20 -4.65
C GLY A 61 -20.48 8.17 -3.12
N LYS A 62 -20.35 7.00 -2.49
CA LYS A 62 -20.32 6.85 -1.03
C LYS A 62 -18.95 6.42 -0.57
N TRP A 63 -18.50 7.00 0.54
CA TRP A 63 -17.25 6.62 1.20
C TRP A 63 -17.54 5.58 2.28
N GLU A 64 -16.94 4.40 2.12
CA GLU A 64 -17.13 3.25 3.00
C GLU A 64 -15.79 2.73 3.52
N ARG A 65 -15.83 1.95 4.60
CA ARG A 65 -14.65 1.22 5.08
C ARG A 65 -14.39 0.02 4.17
N PRO A 66 -13.12 -0.36 3.94
CA PRO A 66 -12.80 -1.55 3.16
C PRO A 66 -13.35 -2.83 3.81
N SER A 67 -13.62 -3.83 3.00
CA SER A 67 -14.03 -5.16 3.48
C SER A 67 -12.90 -5.93 4.19
N GLU A 68 -11.63 -5.63 3.87
CA GLU A 68 -10.46 -6.15 4.58
C GLU A 68 -9.68 -5.04 5.31
N TYR A 69 -9.18 -5.36 6.50
CA TYR A 69 -8.45 -4.42 7.35
C TYR A 69 -6.99 -4.84 7.50
N LEU A 70 -6.09 -3.85 7.46
CA LEU A 70 -4.71 -4.02 7.90
C LEU A 70 -4.66 -3.69 9.39
N GLU A 71 -4.08 -4.58 10.20
CA GLU A 71 -3.93 -4.42 11.65
C GLU A 71 -2.82 -3.41 11.98
N VAL A 72 -3.01 -2.15 11.59
CA VAL A 72 -2.06 -1.05 11.84
C VAL A 72 -2.37 -0.43 13.20
N THR A 73 -1.34 -0.26 14.01
CA THR A 73 -1.41 0.35 15.34
C THR A 73 -0.55 1.61 15.41
N GLY A 74 -0.84 2.48 16.39
CA GLY A 74 -0.16 3.76 16.56
C GLY A 74 -0.92 4.94 15.98
N GLU A 75 -0.61 6.14 16.49
CA GLU A 75 -1.24 7.40 16.09
C GLU A 75 -0.27 8.29 15.30
N THR A 76 1.02 8.13 15.54
CA THR A 76 2.08 8.90 14.87
C THR A 76 2.56 8.21 13.60
N TRP A 77 3.18 8.98 12.73
CA TRP A 77 3.82 8.47 11.51
C TRP A 77 4.82 7.36 11.84
N GLU A 78 5.69 7.58 12.82
CA GLU A 78 6.75 6.65 13.21
C GLU A 78 6.20 5.35 13.79
N GLU A 79 5.16 5.42 14.63
CA GLU A 79 4.52 4.23 15.18
C GLU A 79 3.85 3.40 14.08
N GLN A 80 3.19 4.05 13.12
CA GLN A 80 2.53 3.32 12.04
C GLN A 80 3.53 2.73 11.05
N VAL A 81 4.66 3.39 10.75
CA VAL A 81 5.76 2.76 9.98
C VAL A 81 6.26 1.50 10.69
N ALA A 82 6.45 1.57 12.02
CA ALA A 82 6.85 0.40 12.80
C ALA A 82 5.78 -0.70 12.78
N SER A 83 4.50 -0.36 12.89
CA SER A 83 3.41 -1.35 12.85
C SER A 83 3.27 -1.98 11.47
N PHE A 84 3.39 -1.22 10.37
CA PHE A 84 3.41 -1.79 9.02
C PHE A 84 4.57 -2.77 8.82
N SER A 85 5.76 -2.42 9.31
CA SER A 85 6.92 -3.31 9.29
C SER A 85 6.66 -4.62 10.05
N ASN A 86 6.20 -4.52 11.29
CA ASN A 86 6.18 -5.64 12.23
C ASN A 86 4.90 -6.50 12.13
N ASP A 87 3.77 -5.87 11.82
CA ASP A 87 2.44 -6.47 11.97
C ASP A 87 1.74 -6.72 10.63
N VAL A 88 2.18 -6.07 9.54
CA VAL A 88 1.56 -6.19 8.21
C VAL A 88 2.50 -6.86 7.22
N PHE A 89 3.64 -6.24 6.88
CA PHE A 89 4.54 -6.72 5.83
C PHE A 89 5.16 -8.08 6.18
N SER A 90 5.63 -8.24 7.41
CA SER A 90 6.18 -9.50 7.91
C SER A 90 5.18 -10.67 7.75
N LYS A 91 3.90 -10.45 8.06
CA LYS A 91 2.83 -11.47 7.98
C LYS A 91 2.48 -11.83 6.53
N VAL A 92 2.64 -10.90 5.60
CA VAL A 92 2.37 -11.12 4.17
C VAL A 92 3.60 -11.68 3.43
N GLY A 93 4.75 -11.82 4.12
CA GLY A 93 5.98 -12.35 3.52
C GLY A 93 6.74 -11.28 2.74
N PHE A 94 6.79 -10.06 3.27
CA PHE A 94 7.67 -9.00 2.81
C PHE A 94 8.66 -8.59 3.90
N ALA A 95 9.87 -8.22 3.49
CA ALA A 95 10.85 -7.52 4.30
C ALA A 95 11.11 -6.14 3.70
N ILE A 96 11.27 -5.14 4.57
CA ILE A 96 11.68 -3.79 4.17
C ILE A 96 13.17 -3.82 3.82
N GLU A 97 13.52 -3.34 2.61
CA GLU A 97 14.91 -3.06 2.27
C GLU A 97 15.30 -1.62 2.60
N SER A 98 14.41 -0.68 2.31
CA SER A 98 14.59 0.74 2.62
C SER A 98 13.25 1.46 2.56
N PHE A 99 13.20 2.66 3.13
CA PHE A 99 12.06 3.55 3.00
C PHE A 99 12.49 5.01 3.08
N THR A 100 11.60 5.91 2.67
CA THR A 100 11.79 7.35 2.80
C THR A 100 10.45 8.02 3.15
N ARG A 101 10.53 9.19 3.78
CA ARG A 101 9.39 10.07 4.09
C ARG A 101 9.45 11.28 3.16
N LEU A 102 8.36 11.56 2.45
CA LEU A 102 8.29 12.67 1.50
C LEU A 102 6.83 13.15 1.35
N PRO A 103 6.59 14.34 0.79
CA PRO A 103 5.21 14.79 0.55
C PRO A 103 4.54 14.00 -0.61
N TYR A 104 3.26 13.67 -0.44
CA TYR A 104 2.36 13.27 -1.51
C TYR A 104 1.41 14.42 -1.86
N LEU A 105 1.39 14.81 -3.14
CA LEU A 105 0.46 15.80 -3.64
C LEU A 105 -0.71 15.09 -4.32
N CYS A 106 -1.92 15.34 -3.83
CA CYS A 106 -3.14 14.82 -4.44
C CYS A 106 -4.11 15.95 -4.80
N GLU A 107 -5.05 15.62 -5.69
CA GLU A 107 -6.11 16.53 -6.11
C GLU A 107 -6.85 17.09 -4.89
N GLY A 108 -7.11 18.39 -4.94
CA GLY A 108 -7.83 19.10 -3.91
C GLY A 108 -9.35 19.03 -4.09
N ASP A 109 -10.04 20.05 -3.61
CA ASP A 109 -11.48 20.17 -3.70
C ASP A 109 -11.89 21.60 -4.09
N LEU A 110 -13.16 21.96 -3.87
CA LEU A 110 -13.68 23.29 -4.18
C LEU A 110 -13.01 24.43 -3.36
N HIS A 111 -12.25 24.11 -2.31
CA HIS A 111 -11.63 25.07 -1.41
C HIS A 111 -10.10 25.10 -1.51
N ASN A 112 -9.46 23.98 -1.84
CA ASN A 112 -8.01 23.88 -2.01
C ASN A 112 -7.68 23.25 -3.36
N ASP A 113 -6.72 23.81 -4.11
CA ASP A 113 -6.34 23.26 -5.42
C ASP A 113 -5.64 21.89 -5.32
N HIS A 114 -4.93 21.65 -4.23
CA HIS A 114 -4.26 20.40 -3.93
C HIS A 114 -4.06 20.23 -2.42
N TYR A 115 -3.90 18.98 -2.00
CA TYR A 115 -3.47 18.63 -0.66
C TYR A 115 -2.03 18.13 -0.66
N VAL A 116 -1.31 18.44 0.41
CA VAL A 116 0.04 17.91 0.67
C VAL A 116 -0.04 17.03 1.90
N LEU A 117 0.21 15.74 1.72
CA LEU A 117 0.08 14.71 2.75
C LEU A 117 1.45 14.10 3.08
N ASP A 118 1.57 13.54 4.27
CA ASP A 118 2.80 12.89 4.75
C ASP A 118 2.85 11.45 4.22
N ASP A 119 3.74 11.19 3.26
CA ASP A 119 3.84 9.91 2.56
C ASP A 119 5.06 9.13 3.06
N VAL A 120 4.95 7.81 2.95
CA VAL A 120 6.07 6.89 3.08
C VAL A 120 6.18 6.05 1.83
N VAL A 121 7.39 5.99 1.27
CA VAL A 121 7.69 5.10 0.14
C VAL A 121 8.63 4.01 0.60
N PHE A 122 8.14 2.77 0.59
CA PHE A 122 8.90 1.57 0.92
C PHE A 122 9.44 0.89 -0.35
N ILE A 123 10.63 0.32 -0.23
CA ILE A 123 11.11 -0.76 -1.09
C ILE A 123 11.02 -2.05 -0.29
N LEU A 124 10.16 -2.96 -0.75
CA LEU A 124 9.90 -4.26 -0.13
C LEU A 124 10.42 -5.39 -1.02
N LYS A 125 10.94 -6.46 -0.39
CA LYS A 125 11.31 -7.71 -1.07
C LYS A 125 10.52 -8.89 -0.52
N PRO A 126 10.16 -9.89 -1.35
CA PRO A 126 9.56 -11.13 -0.88
C PRO A 126 10.49 -11.87 0.10
N VAL A 127 9.89 -12.58 1.07
CA VAL A 127 10.55 -13.52 1.99
C VAL A 127 9.86 -14.88 2.00
#